data_AF-A0A2V1B233-F1
#
_entry.id   AF-A0A2V1B233-F1
#
_cell.length_a   1.000
_cell.length_b   1.000
_cell.length_c   1.000
_cell.angle_alpha   90.00
_cell.angle_beta   90.00
_cell.angle_gamma   90.00
#
_symmetry.space_group_name_H-M   'P 1'
#
loop_
_entity.id
_entity.type
_entity.pdbx_description
1 polymer ?
#
loop_
_entity_poly.entity_id
_entity_poly.type
_entity_poly.pdbx_seq_one_letter_code
_entity_poly.pdbx_strand_id
1 'polypeptide(L)'
;CCLARILANYKDFFEQKLALEKKLLAKSHKCLFLLKFYCELNLIEMYWAYCKNLYRQVWKTIFDDVTKQAAFKALDFCPLNTLQRYINKASRFMDTYRKGLSVKQTA
;
A
#
# COMPACT_ATOMS: atom_id res chain seq x y z
N CYS A 1 -0.62 23.02 18.11
CA CYS A 1 0.47 23.26 19.07
C CYS A 1 1.72 23.70 18.31
N CYS A 2 2.21 24.92 18.56
CA CYS A 2 3.22 25.59 17.73
C CYS A 2 4.62 24.95 17.86
N LEU A 3 4.93 24.38 19.03
CA LEU A 3 6.22 23.78 19.34
C LEU A 3 6.54 22.56 18.47
N ALA A 4 5.57 21.67 18.24
CA ALA A 4 5.77 20.49 17.38
C ALA A 4 6.12 20.90 15.94
N ARG A 5 5.50 21.98 15.43
CA ARG A 5 5.79 22.52 14.11
C ARG A 5 7.19 23.18 14.06
N ILE A 6 7.58 23.89 15.11
CA ILE A 6 8.93 24.49 15.21
C ILE A 6 10.00 23.40 15.27
N LEU A 7 9.82 22.38 16.10
CA LEU A 7 10.74 21.25 16.21
C LEU A 7 10.85 20.45 14.90
N ALA A 8 9.72 20.20 14.22
CA ALA A 8 9.73 19.49 12.94
C ALA A 8 10.44 20.25 11.81
N ASN A 9 10.49 21.59 11.90
CA ASN A 9 11.19 22.44 10.93
C ASN A 9 12.65 22.72 11.32
N TYR A 10 13.10 22.26 12.49
CA TYR A 10 14.49 22.40 12.89
C TYR A 10 15.35 21.41 12.09
N LYS A 11 16.50 21.89 11.60
CA LYS A 11 17.31 21.19 10.59
C LYS A 11 17.64 19.74 10.95
N ASP A 12 18.05 19.51 12.20
CA ASP A 12 18.44 18.18 12.68
C ASP A 12 17.28 17.18 12.63
N PHE A 13 16.07 17.61 12.96
CA PHE A 13 14.88 16.76 12.91
C PHE A 13 14.37 16.56 11.49
N PHE A 14 14.50 17.57 10.64
CA PHE A 14 14.09 17.49 9.23
C PHE A 14 15.00 16.54 8.43
N GLU A 15 16.31 16.57 8.69
CA GLU A 15 17.30 15.73 8.01
C GLU A 15 17.39 14.31 8.60
N GLN A 16 16.84 14.10 9.80
CA GLN A 16 16.86 12.80 10.46
C GLN A 16 15.99 11.78 9.73
N LYS A 17 16.64 10.84 9.05
CA LYS A 17 15.98 9.65 8.48
C LYS A 17 15.29 8.82 9.57
N LEU A 18 14.12 8.29 9.24
CA LEU A 18 13.36 7.39 10.10
C LEU A 18 14.19 6.14 10.44
N ALA A 19 14.07 5.64 11.67
CA ALA A 19 14.78 4.42 12.10
C ALA A 19 14.50 3.22 11.18
N LEU A 20 13.26 3.11 10.69
CA LEU A 20 12.85 2.08 9.73
C LEU A 20 13.53 2.27 8.37
N GLU A 21 13.59 3.51 7.87
CA GLU A 21 14.28 3.84 6.62
C GLU A 21 15.76 3.46 6.70
N LYS A 22 16.44 3.83 7.80
CA LYS A 22 17.84 3.45 8.04
C LYS A 22 18.03 1.93 8.02
N LYS A 23 17.14 1.18 8.67
CA LYS A 23 17.19 -0.29 8.73
C LYS A 23 16.95 -0.94 7.35
N LEU A 24 16.04 -0.38 6.54
CA LEU A 24 15.78 -0.85 5.18
C LEU A 24 16.97 -0.57 4.25
N LEU A 25 17.53 0.63 4.31
CA LEU A 25 18.69 1.03 3.51
C LEU A 25 19.93 0.20 3.87
N ALA A 26 20.14 -0.11 5.16
CA ALA A 26 21.24 -0.98 5.61
C ALA A 26 21.16 -2.41 5.03
N LYS A 27 19.95 -2.87 4.65
CA LYS A 27 19.72 -4.15 3.97
C LYS A 27 19.70 -4.04 2.45
N SER A 28 20.13 -2.90 1.89
CA SER A 28 20.06 -2.61 0.44
C SER A 28 18.64 -2.62 -0.14
N HIS A 29 17.62 -2.40 0.69
CA HIS A 29 16.24 -2.24 0.22
C HIS A 29 15.93 -0.77 -0.09
N LYS A 30 15.05 -0.56 -1.07
CA LYS A 30 14.50 0.77 -1.37
C LYS A 30 13.33 1.08 -0.42
N CYS A 31 13.32 2.27 0.17
CA CYS A 31 12.21 2.76 0.97
C CYS A 31 11.32 3.65 0.09
N LEU A 32 10.10 3.19 -0.19
CA LEU A 32 9.11 3.94 -0.98
C LEU A 32 8.16 4.67 -0.02
N PHE A 33 8.08 5.99 -0.14
CA PHE A 33 7.13 6.81 0.60
C PHE A 33 5.88 7.04 -0.25
N LEU A 34 4.73 6.54 0.23
CA LEU A 34 3.44 6.78 -0.40
C LEU A 34 2.81 8.05 0.16
N LEU A 35 2.11 8.79 -0.70
CA LEU A 35 1.37 9.97 -0.28
C LEU A 35 0.25 9.58 0.69
N LYS A 36 0.09 10.37 1.75
CA LYS A 36 -0.99 10.16 2.72
C LYS A 36 -2.35 10.42 2.05
N PHE A 37 -3.30 9.50 2.25
CA PHE A 37 -4.66 9.52 1.69
C PHE A 37 -4.81 9.18 0.20
N TYR A 38 -3.77 8.60 -0.42
CA TYR A 38 -3.82 8.13 -1.81
C TYR A 38 -3.75 6.60 -1.86
N CYS A 39 -4.84 5.93 -1.43
CA CYS A 39 -4.85 4.48 -1.28
C CYS A 39 -4.77 3.73 -2.63
N GLU A 40 -5.20 4.37 -3.71
CA GLU A 40 -5.07 3.90 -5.09
C GLU A 40 -3.61 3.79 -5.57
N LEU A 41 -2.66 4.44 -4.90
CA LEU A 41 -1.23 4.28 -5.15
C LEU A 41 -0.63 3.08 -4.38
N ASN A 42 -1.36 2.53 -3.40
CA ASN A 42 -0.89 1.44 -2.56
C ASN A 42 -1.27 0.08 -3.16
N LEU A 43 -0.27 -0.60 -3.73
CA LEU A 43 -0.42 -1.91 -4.36
C LEU A 43 -1.03 -2.97 -3.44
N ILE A 44 -0.71 -2.93 -2.15
CA ILE A 44 -1.20 -3.92 -1.17
C ILE A 44 -2.73 -3.83 -1.00
N GLU A 45 -3.33 -2.66 -1.19
CA GLU A 45 -4.79 -2.47 -1.09
C GLU A 45 -5.52 -3.19 -2.22
N MET A 46 -5.00 -3.09 -3.46
CA MET A 46 -5.58 -3.80 -4.61
C MET A 46 -5.40 -5.32 -4.48
N TYR A 47 -4.24 -5.75 -3.98
CA TYR A 47 -3.99 -7.16 -3.68
C TYR A 47 -4.96 -7.69 -2.61
N TRP A 48 -5.12 -6.98 -1.50
CA TRP A 48 -6.07 -7.36 -0.44
C TRP A 48 -7.52 -7.34 -0.91
N ALA A 49 -7.92 -6.40 -1.76
CA ALA A 49 -9.25 -6.39 -2.35
C ALA A 49 -9.51 -7.68 -3.17
N TYR A 50 -8.54 -8.09 -3.98
CA TYR A 50 -8.60 -9.33 -4.76
C TYR A 50 -8.70 -10.57 -3.86
N CYS A 51 -7.79 -10.74 -2.90
CA CYS A 51 -7.78 -11.87 -1.99
C CYS A 51 -9.06 -11.91 -1.15
N LYS A 52 -9.56 -10.76 -0.69
CA LYS A 52 -10.81 -10.66 0.06
C LYS A 52 -12.02 -11.07 -0.78
N ASN A 53 -12.03 -10.74 -2.07
CA ASN A 53 -13.09 -11.17 -2.99
C ASN A 53 -13.12 -12.70 -3.12
N LEU A 54 -11.97 -13.33 -3.37
CA LEU A 54 -11.86 -14.79 -3.46
C LEU A 54 -12.23 -15.46 -2.14
N TYR A 55 -11.72 -14.93 -1.04
CA TYR A 55 -12.06 -15.42 0.28
C TYR A 55 -13.56 -15.40 0.46
N ARG A 56 -14.27 -14.30 0.15
CA ARG A 56 -15.73 -14.18 0.29
C ARG A 56 -16.54 -15.20 -0.55
N GLN A 57 -16.00 -15.70 -1.65
CA GLN A 57 -16.68 -16.70 -2.48
C GLN A 57 -16.70 -18.09 -1.83
N VAL A 58 -15.81 -18.35 -0.87
CA VAL A 58 -15.78 -19.60 -0.12
C VAL A 58 -16.76 -19.51 1.06
N TRP A 59 -17.70 -20.45 1.13
CA TRP A 59 -18.58 -20.61 2.30
C TRP A 59 -17.76 -21.05 3.52
N LYS A 60 -17.99 -20.43 4.68
CA LYS A 60 -17.42 -20.88 5.96
C LYS A 60 -18.53 -20.94 7.00
N THR A 61 -18.50 -21.99 7.80
CA THR A 61 -19.47 -22.23 8.87
C THR A 61 -18.96 -21.70 10.22
N ILE A 62 -17.66 -21.80 10.51
CA ILE A 62 -17.05 -21.45 11.79
C ILE A 62 -15.70 -20.76 11.54
N PHE A 63 -15.28 -19.84 12.40
CA PHE A 63 -13.92 -19.28 12.38
C PHE A 63 -12.89 -20.28 12.93
N ASP A 64 -12.65 -21.34 12.16
CA ASP A 64 -11.76 -22.45 12.49
C ASP A 64 -10.52 -22.47 11.56
N ASP A 65 -9.77 -23.56 11.59
CA ASP A 65 -8.62 -23.74 10.70
C ASP A 65 -9.00 -23.81 9.21
N VAL A 66 -10.23 -24.24 8.87
CA VAL A 66 -10.72 -24.23 7.48
C VAL A 66 -10.83 -22.79 6.99
N THR A 67 -11.32 -21.91 7.85
CA THR A 67 -11.40 -20.47 7.56
C THR A 67 -10.02 -19.84 7.36
N LYS A 68 -9.03 -20.19 8.20
CA LYS A 68 -7.65 -19.72 8.01
C LYS A 68 -7.03 -20.26 6.71
N GLN A 69 -7.22 -21.54 6.42
CA GLN A 69 -6.73 -22.16 5.18
C GLN A 69 -7.35 -21.51 3.94
N ALA A 70 -8.63 -21.14 3.99
CA ALA A 70 -9.27 -20.41 2.91
C ALA A 70 -8.63 -19.02 2.70
N ALA A 71 -8.19 -18.35 3.76
CA ALA A 71 -7.48 -17.08 3.65
C ALA A 71 -6.10 -17.26 2.99
N PHE A 72 -5.31 -18.25 3.40
CA PHE A 72 -4.02 -18.55 2.78
C PHE A 72 -4.17 -18.91 1.30
N LYS A 73 -5.12 -19.78 0.96
CA LYS A 73 -5.44 -20.09 -0.44
C LYS A 73 -5.77 -18.85 -1.25
N ALA A 74 -6.55 -17.92 -0.69
CA ALA A 74 -6.88 -16.68 -1.38
C ALA A 74 -5.67 -15.74 -1.57
N LEU A 75 -4.72 -15.75 -0.63
CA LEU A 75 -3.47 -14.99 -0.74
C LEU A 75 -2.56 -15.56 -1.83
N ASP A 76 -2.44 -16.88 -1.90
CA ASP A 76 -1.58 -17.57 -2.88
C ASP A 76 -2.15 -17.57 -4.30
N PHE A 77 -3.46 -17.32 -4.45
CA PHE A 77 -4.15 -17.40 -5.73
C PHE A 77 -4.01 -16.15 -6.62
N CYS A 78 -3.38 -15.07 -6.15
CA CYS A 78 -3.26 -13.86 -6.96
C CYS A 78 -2.27 -14.06 -8.12
N PRO A 79 -2.71 -14.06 -9.39
CA PRO A 79 -1.83 -14.34 -10.50
C PRO A 79 -0.92 -13.13 -10.77
N LEU A 80 0.31 -13.41 -11.23
CA LEU A 80 1.32 -12.39 -11.50
C LEU A 80 0.83 -11.31 -12.48
N ASN A 81 0.08 -11.71 -13.51
CA ASN A 81 -0.48 -10.78 -14.50
C ASN A 81 -1.44 -9.76 -13.86
N THR A 82 -2.17 -10.15 -12.80
CA THR A 82 -3.05 -9.23 -12.06
C THR A 82 -2.23 -8.23 -11.25
N LEU A 83 -1.13 -8.66 -10.62
CA LEU A 83 -0.21 -7.77 -9.91
C LEU A 83 0.41 -6.73 -10.87
N GLN A 84 0.86 -7.15 -12.05
CA GLN A 84 1.39 -6.25 -13.07
C GLN A 84 0.35 -5.21 -13.52
N ARG A 85 -0.91 -5.61 -13.69
CA ARG A 85 -2.01 -4.68 -14.00
C ARG A 85 -2.23 -3.66 -12.88
N TYR A 86 -2.11 -4.05 -11.61
CA TYR A 86 -2.20 -3.12 -10.48
C TYR A 86 -1.04 -2.11 -10.45
N ILE A 87 0.19 -2.54 -10.76
CA ILE A 87 1.34 -1.63 -10.90
C ILE A 87 1.08 -0.60 -12.00
N ASN A 88 0.59 -1.04 -13.16
CA ASN A 88 0.26 -0.15 -14.26
C ASN A 88 -0.88 0.82 -13.89
N LYS A 89 -1.89 0.34 -13.13
CA LYS A 89 -2.99 1.18 -12.63
C LYS A 89 -2.47 2.26 -11.68
N ALA A 90 -1.65 1.90 -10.68
CA ALA A 90 -1.04 2.85 -9.77
C ALA A 90 -0.16 3.88 -10.52
N SER A 91 0.57 3.45 -11.54
CA SER A 91 1.36 4.35 -12.40
C SER A 91 0.52 5.40 -13.11
N ARG A 92 -0.66 5.00 -13.63
CA ARG A 92 -1.61 5.95 -14.25
C ARG A 92 -2.15 6.96 -13.25
N PHE A 93 -2.52 6.52 -12.04
CA PHE A 93 -2.91 7.44 -10.97
C PHE A 93 -1.79 8.41 -10.59
N MET A 94 -0.54 7.94 -10.49
CA MET A 94 0.60 8.83 -10.23
C MET A 94 0.75 9.90 -11.33
N ASP A 95 0.58 9.51 -12.60
CA ASP A 95 0.66 10.45 -13.72
C ASP A 95 -0.45 11.51 -13.67
N THR A 96 -1.70 11.13 -13.35
CA THR A 96 -2.79 12.11 -13.24
C THR A 96 -2.62 13.05 -12.05
N TYR A 97 -2.12 12.57 -10.92
CA TYR A 97 -1.81 13.44 -9.77
C TYR A 97 -0.69 14.41 -10.08
N ARG A 98 0.34 14.00 -10.82
CA ARG A 98 1.40 14.91 -11.29
C ARG A 98 0.85 16.02 -12.20
N LYS A 99 -0.25 15.76 -12.91
CA LYS A 99 -0.98 16.73 -13.74
C LYS A 99 -2.00 17.55 -12.94
N GLY A 100 -2.11 17.35 -11.62
CA GLY A 100 -3.04 18.08 -10.75
C GLY A 100 -4.51 17.63 -10.85
N LEU A 101 -4.77 16.46 -11.44
CA LEU A 101 -6.13 15.93 -11.57
C LEU A 101 -6.57 15.22 -10.28
N SER A 102 -7.86 15.32 -9.96
CA SER A 102 -8.46 14.64 -8.82
C SER A 102 -8.79 13.16 -9.11
N VAL A 103 -9.03 12.37 -8.06
CA VAL A 103 -9.46 10.96 -8.17
C VAL A 103 -10.69 10.81 -9.08
N LYS A 104 -11.68 11.72 -8.95
CA LYS A 104 -12.92 11.70 -9.75
C LYS A 104 -12.70 11.95 -11.24
N GLN A 105 -11.63 12.66 -11.59
CA GLN A 105 -11.26 12.93 -12.99
C GLN A 105 -10.34 11.84 -13.55
N THR A 106 -9.82 10.96 -12.68
CA THR A 106 -8.90 9.88 -13.03
C THR A 106 -9.58 8.51 -13.15
N ALA A 107 -10.65 8.30 -12.37
CA ALA A 107 -11.42 7.05 -12.32
C ALA A 107 -12.27 6.85 -13.58
#